data_AF-A0A7Z6MS49-F1
#
_entry.id   AF-A0A7Z6MS49-F1
#
_cell.length_a   1.000
_cell.length_b   1.000
_cell.length_c   1.000
_cell.angle_alpha   90.00
_cell.angle_beta   90.00
_cell.angle_gamma   90.00
#
_symmetry.space_group_name_H-M   'P 1'
#
loop_
_entity.id
_entity.type
_entity.pdbx_description
1 polymer ?
#
loop_
_entity_poly.entity_id
_entity_poly.type
_entity_poly.pdbx_seq_one_letter_code
_entity_poly.pdbx_strand_id
1 'polypeptide(L)'
;MHHDEHLLQLIIDDLAPTQQLLELLKEESLALYGRDMPLLEEILARKQSLIVLLEQHGKKRSQILISLGLPADHDGLAQLASHSSVGDQLLSQSKELNQLLAQCQEANLLNGQSIQLQQATTANQLRILHGGEPPALYNAQGSTSRLVKPSTRSQA
;
A
#
# COMPACT_ATOMS: atom_id res chain seq x y z
N MET A 1 0.89 -37.07 0.42
CA MET A 1 0.89 -35.73 -0.20
C MET A 1 2.15 -35.01 0.25
N HIS A 2 2.97 -34.57 -0.69
CA HIS A 2 4.17 -33.77 -0.43
C HIS A 2 3.74 -32.33 -0.11
N HIS A 3 3.45 -32.07 1.17
CA HIS A 3 2.97 -30.76 1.64
C HIS A 3 3.99 -29.64 1.41
N ASP A 4 5.27 -30.01 1.42
CA ASP A 4 6.42 -29.18 1.09
C ASP A 4 6.44 -28.73 -0.38
N GLU A 5 6.25 -29.65 -1.33
CA GLU A 5 6.16 -29.32 -2.76
C GLU A 5 4.93 -28.45 -3.06
N HIS A 6 3.79 -28.76 -2.45
CA HIS A 6 2.58 -27.94 -2.62
C HIS A 6 2.76 -26.54 -2.03
N LEU A 7 3.38 -26.43 -0.86
CA LEU A 7 3.68 -25.14 -0.25
C LEU A 7 4.65 -24.32 -1.11
N LEU A 8 5.67 -24.98 -1.68
CA LEU A 8 6.61 -24.35 -2.61
C LEU A 8 5.87 -23.80 -3.83
N GLN A 9 5.00 -24.60 -4.45
CA GLN A 9 4.23 -24.16 -5.61
C GLN A 9 3.35 -22.95 -5.28
N LEU A 10 2.68 -22.93 -4.11
CA LEU A 10 1.89 -21.78 -3.67
C LEU A 10 2.72 -20.52 -3.41
N ILE A 11 4.00 -20.66 -3.05
CA ILE A 11 4.90 -19.51 -2.89
C ILE A 11 5.32 -18.99 -4.27
N ILE A 12 5.68 -19.89 -5.18
CA ILE A 12 6.06 -19.54 -6.56
C ILE A 12 4.89 -18.87 -7.28
N ASP A 13 3.68 -19.40 -7.14
CA ASP A 13 2.45 -18.87 -7.74
C ASP A 13 2.08 -17.48 -7.22
N ASP A 14 2.60 -17.06 -6.07
CA ASP A 14 2.40 -15.73 -5.50
C ASP A 14 3.39 -14.68 -6.01
N LEU A 15 4.54 -15.09 -6.55
CA LEU A 15 5.57 -14.14 -6.99
C LEU A 15 5.08 -13.26 -8.14
N ALA A 16 4.51 -13.87 -9.18
CA ALA A 16 4.02 -13.12 -10.34
C ALA A 16 2.85 -12.17 -9.97
N PRO A 17 1.80 -12.59 -9.25
CA PRO A 17 0.76 -11.69 -8.77
C PRO A 17 1.26 -10.57 -7.86
N THR A 18 2.24 -10.84 -6.99
CA THR A 18 2.83 -9.82 -6.11
C THR A 18 3.65 -8.80 -6.92
N GLN A 19 4.41 -9.26 -7.91
CA GLN A 19 5.14 -8.39 -8.84
C GLN A 19 4.18 -7.50 -9.64
N GLN A 20 3.08 -8.06 -10.15
CA GLN A 20 2.04 -7.29 -10.84
C GLN A 20 1.39 -6.26 -9.92
N LEU A 21 1.13 -6.61 -8.65
CA LEU A 21 0.62 -5.67 -7.66
C LEU A 21 1.59 -4.50 -7.44
N LEU A 22 2.89 -4.79 -7.34
CA LEU A 22 3.92 -3.75 -7.20
C LEU A 22 3.96 -2.82 -8.42
N GLU A 23 3.82 -3.36 -9.63
CA GLU A 23 3.76 -2.56 -10.86
C GLU A 23 2.53 -1.67 -10.90
N LEU A 24 1.35 -2.19 -10.54
CA LEU A 24 0.12 -1.39 -10.43
C LEU A 24 0.24 -0.29 -9.36
N LEU A 25 0.92 -0.54 -8.24
CA LEU A 25 1.16 0.48 -7.23
C LEU A 25 2.09 1.59 -7.75
N LYS A 26 3.09 1.26 -8.56
CA LYS A 26 3.96 2.26 -9.21
C LYS A 26 3.18 3.06 -10.26
N GLU A 27 2.34 2.40 -11.04
CA GLU A 27 1.45 3.04 -12.02
C GLU A 27 0.43 3.96 -11.35
N GLU A 28 -0.15 3.54 -10.22
CA GLU A 28 -1.06 4.34 -9.40
C GLU A 28 -0.38 5.64 -8.95
N SER A 29 0.89 5.58 -8.56
CA SER A 29 1.66 6.77 -8.17
C SER A 29 1.71 7.82 -9.30
N LEU A 30 1.95 7.38 -10.54
CA LEU A 30 1.98 8.23 -11.72
C LEU A 30 0.57 8.76 -12.06
N ALA A 31 -0.44 7.91 -12.00
CA ALA A 31 -1.83 8.27 -12.27
C ALA A 31 -2.36 9.29 -11.24
N LEU A 32 -2.00 9.15 -9.96
CA LEU A 32 -2.29 10.11 -8.90
C LEU A 32 -1.64 11.47 -9.18
N TYR A 33 -0.40 11.51 -9.66
CA TYR A 33 0.26 12.76 -10.03
C TYR A 33 -0.41 13.43 -11.24
N GLY A 34 -0.74 12.64 -12.26
CA GLY A 34 -1.44 13.09 -13.46
C GLY A 34 -2.93 13.41 -13.26
N ARG A 35 -3.51 13.00 -12.11
CA ARG A 35 -4.96 13.08 -11.81
C ARG A 35 -5.81 12.35 -12.87
N ASP A 36 -5.30 11.25 -13.38
CA ASP A 36 -5.96 10.42 -14.38
C ASP A 36 -7.00 9.51 -13.71
N MET A 37 -8.21 10.04 -13.51
CA MET A 37 -9.27 9.32 -12.79
C MET A 37 -9.71 8.02 -13.49
N PRO A 38 -9.90 7.98 -14.83
CA PRO A 38 -10.20 6.73 -15.53
C PRO A 38 -9.13 5.64 -15.32
N LEU A 39 -7.85 6.01 -15.41
CA LEU A 39 -6.76 5.06 -15.16
C LEU A 39 -6.73 4.57 -13.71
N LEU A 40 -7.01 5.45 -12.74
CA LEU A 40 -7.09 5.06 -11.33
C LEU A 40 -8.20 4.04 -11.05
N GLU A 41 -9.36 4.17 -11.70
CA GLU A 41 -10.45 3.19 -11.59
C GLU A 41 -10.07 1.81 -12.15
N GLU A 42 -9.39 1.80 -13.29
CA GLU A 42 -8.88 0.56 -13.89
C GLU A 42 -7.83 -0.12 -12.99
N ILE A 43 -6.87 0.66 -12.46
CA ILE A 43 -5.85 0.18 -11.53
C ILE A 43 -6.50 -0.40 -10.28
N LEU A 44 -7.51 0.27 -9.72
CA LEU A 44 -8.21 -0.19 -8.52
C LEU A 44 -8.87 -1.57 -8.74
N ALA A 45 -9.54 -1.78 -9.87
CA ALA A 45 -10.18 -3.06 -10.19
C ALA A 45 -9.16 -4.21 -10.33
N ARG A 46 -8.02 -3.93 -10.97
CA ARG A 46 -6.92 -4.91 -11.12
C ARG A 46 -6.26 -5.23 -9.78
N LYS A 47 -5.96 -4.22 -8.95
CA LYS A 47 -5.42 -4.37 -7.59
C LYS A 47 -6.33 -5.25 -6.73
N GLN A 48 -7.64 -5.00 -6.75
CA GLN A 48 -8.60 -5.76 -5.95
C GLN A 48 -8.59 -7.25 -6.31
N SER A 49 -8.48 -7.57 -7.59
CA SER A 49 -8.42 -8.95 -8.08
C SER A 49 -7.17 -9.67 -7.58
N LEU A 50 -6.00 -9.01 -7.63
CA LEU A 50 -4.73 -9.56 -7.15
C LEU A 50 -4.70 -9.73 -5.63
N ILE A 51 -5.24 -8.76 -4.88
CA ILE A 51 -5.32 -8.85 -3.40
C ILE A 51 -6.13 -10.07 -2.98
N VAL A 52 -7.30 -10.29 -3.60
CA VAL A 52 -8.13 -11.46 -3.30
C VAL A 52 -7.40 -12.77 -3.60
N LEU A 53 -6.67 -12.84 -4.71
CA LEU A 53 -5.87 -14.02 -5.07
C LEU A 53 -4.77 -14.29 -4.02
N LEU A 54 -3.96 -13.29 -3.69
CA LEU A 54 -2.87 -13.38 -2.72
C LEU A 54 -3.39 -13.74 -1.31
N GLU A 55 -4.55 -13.22 -0.90
CA GLU A 55 -5.20 -13.60 0.36
C GLU A 55 -5.62 -15.07 0.38
N GLN A 56 -6.17 -15.58 -0.72
CA GLN A 56 -6.55 -16.99 -0.83
C GLN A 56 -5.32 -17.89 -0.74
N HIS A 57 -4.24 -17.54 -1.43
CA HIS A 57 -2.99 -18.28 -1.38
C HIS A 57 -2.34 -18.23 0.01
N GLY A 58 -2.31 -17.04 0.64
CA GLY A 58 -1.85 -16.86 2.02
C GLY A 58 -2.60 -17.78 3.01
N LYS A 59 -3.94 -17.82 2.93
CA LYS A 59 -4.75 -18.73 3.75
C LYS A 59 -4.39 -20.21 3.53
N LYS A 60 -4.20 -20.63 2.28
CA LYS A 60 -3.79 -22.01 1.95
C LYS A 60 -2.42 -22.34 2.54
N ARG A 61 -1.43 -21.44 2.40
CA ARG A 61 -0.09 -21.61 3.00
C ARG A 61 -0.16 -21.78 4.51
N SER A 62 -0.89 -20.89 5.19
CA SER A 62 -1.08 -20.98 6.65
C SER A 62 -1.77 -22.28 7.05
N GLN A 63 -2.79 -22.72 6.31
CA GLN A 63 -3.49 -23.98 6.58
C GLN A 63 -2.58 -25.20 6.43
N ILE A 64 -1.67 -25.21 5.44
CA ILE A 64 -0.69 -26.29 5.28
C ILE A 64 0.20 -26.38 6.52
N LEU A 65 0.80 -25.26 6.96
CA LEU A 65 1.68 -25.26 8.15
C LEU A 65 0.92 -25.71 9.40
N ILE A 66 -0.29 -25.17 9.62
CA ILE A 66 -1.14 -25.54 10.76
C ILE A 66 -1.52 -27.03 10.72
N SER A 67 -1.82 -27.58 9.55
CA SER A 67 -2.16 -29.00 9.39
C SER A 67 -1.00 -29.95 9.73
N LEU A 68 0.23 -29.45 9.66
CA LEU A 68 1.45 -30.16 10.04
C LEU A 68 1.82 -29.93 11.52
N GLY A 69 1.01 -29.19 12.28
CA GLY A 69 1.30 -28.82 13.67
C GLY A 69 2.38 -27.74 13.80
N LEU A 70 2.70 -27.04 12.72
CA LEU A 70 3.71 -25.99 12.67
C LEU A 70 3.06 -24.61 12.81
N PRO A 71 3.77 -23.63 13.39
CA PRO A 71 3.30 -22.24 13.40
C PRO A 71 3.19 -21.70 11.97
N ALA A 72 2.20 -20.84 11.72
CA ALA A 72 1.93 -20.29 10.38
C ALA A 72 2.81 -19.06 10.06
N ASP A 73 4.11 -19.17 10.33
CA ASP A 73 5.08 -18.10 10.23
C ASP A 73 6.42 -18.58 9.63
N HIS A 74 7.43 -17.71 9.67
CA HIS A 74 8.76 -18.02 9.19
C HIS A 74 9.39 -19.22 9.92
N ASP A 75 9.15 -19.37 11.22
CA ASP A 75 9.75 -20.43 12.02
C ASP A 75 9.12 -21.78 11.65
N GLY A 76 7.82 -21.83 11.41
CA GLY A 76 7.15 -23.04 10.93
C GLY A 76 7.59 -23.42 9.52
N LEU A 77 7.78 -22.45 8.63
CA LEU A 77 8.36 -22.70 7.32
C LEU A 77 9.78 -23.26 7.41
N ALA A 78 10.63 -22.72 8.30
CA ALA A 78 11.99 -23.20 8.50
C ALA A 78 12.03 -24.63 9.07
N GLN A 79 11.13 -24.96 10.00
CA GLN A 79 10.98 -26.32 10.53
C GLN A 79 10.53 -27.33 9.45
N LEU A 80 9.64 -26.93 8.54
CA LEU A 80 9.28 -27.77 7.41
C LEU A 80 10.46 -27.94 6.44
N ALA A 81 11.17 -26.86 6.14
CA ALA A 81 12.29 -26.85 5.21
C ALA A 81 13.45 -27.73 5.69
N SER A 82 13.74 -27.79 7.00
CA SER A 82 14.85 -28.60 7.54
C SER A 82 14.69 -30.12 7.33
N HIS A 83 13.47 -30.57 7.01
CA HIS A 83 13.14 -31.98 6.80
C HIS A 83 12.70 -32.28 5.35
N SER A 84 12.82 -31.30 4.44
CA SER A 84 12.34 -31.40 3.07
C SER A 84 13.49 -31.38 2.06
N SER A 85 13.36 -32.19 1.01
CA SER A 85 14.29 -32.14 -0.13
C SER A 85 14.23 -30.83 -0.92
N VAL A 86 13.14 -30.06 -0.80
CA VAL A 86 12.95 -28.74 -1.42
C VAL A 86 13.11 -27.59 -0.42
N GLY A 87 13.71 -27.85 0.75
CA GLY A 87 13.84 -26.89 1.85
C GLY A 87 14.53 -25.58 1.47
N ASP A 88 15.67 -25.65 0.75
CA ASP A 88 16.40 -24.46 0.30
C ASP A 88 15.58 -23.61 -0.68
N GLN A 89 14.80 -24.26 -1.54
CA GLN A 89 13.89 -23.57 -2.46
C GLN A 89 12.73 -22.90 -1.70
N LEU A 90 12.14 -23.59 -0.73
CA LEU A 90 11.10 -23.01 0.13
C LEU A 90 11.57 -21.72 0.82
N LEU A 91 12.75 -21.75 1.43
CA LEU A 91 13.30 -20.60 2.15
C LEU A 91 13.66 -19.46 1.20
N SER A 92 14.32 -19.76 0.07
CA SER A 92 14.71 -18.74 -0.90
C SER A 92 13.50 -18.06 -1.56
N GLN A 93 12.52 -18.82 -2.03
CA GLN A 93 11.31 -18.29 -2.67
C GLN A 93 10.42 -17.53 -1.65
N SER A 94 10.32 -18.02 -0.41
CA SER A 94 9.62 -17.29 0.66
C SER A 94 10.29 -15.95 0.97
N LYS A 95 11.62 -15.91 1.00
CA LYS A 95 12.36 -14.67 1.19
C LYS A 95 12.09 -13.68 0.07
N GLU A 96 12.12 -14.13 -1.18
CA GLU A 96 11.81 -13.31 -2.35
C GLU A 96 10.38 -12.75 -2.29
N LEU A 97 9.39 -13.60 -1.98
CA LEU A 97 8.00 -13.19 -1.82
C LEU A 97 7.84 -12.13 -0.72
N ASN A 98 8.48 -12.33 0.44
CA ASN A 98 8.43 -11.36 1.54
C ASN A 98 9.08 -10.02 1.15
N GLN A 99 10.15 -10.03 0.36
CA GLN A 99 10.76 -8.81 -0.16
C GLN A 99 9.83 -8.05 -1.11
N LEU A 100 9.11 -8.76 -1.98
CA LEU A 100 8.13 -8.15 -2.89
C LEU A 100 6.93 -7.58 -2.12
N LEU A 101 6.42 -8.30 -1.12
CA LEU A 101 5.34 -7.82 -0.27
C LEU A 101 5.73 -6.56 0.53
N ALA A 102 6.97 -6.51 1.04
CA ALA A 102 7.50 -5.32 1.70
C ALA A 102 7.56 -4.11 0.76
N GLN A 103 7.99 -4.30 -0.49
CA GLN A 103 7.99 -3.25 -1.52
C GLN A 103 6.57 -2.79 -1.87
N CYS A 104 5.60 -3.71 -1.95
CA CYS A 104 4.20 -3.36 -2.16
C CYS A 104 3.66 -2.50 -1.00
N GLN A 105 4.00 -2.86 0.25
CA GLN A 105 3.57 -2.10 1.42
C GLN A 105 4.14 -0.67 1.41
N GLU A 106 5.42 -0.52 1.07
CA GLU A 106 6.07 0.78 0.95
C GLU A 106 5.43 1.64 -0.16
N ALA A 107 5.25 1.07 -1.36
CA ALA A 107 4.62 1.78 -2.48
C ALA A 107 3.19 2.21 -2.15
N ASN A 108 2.40 1.34 -1.51
CA ASN A 108 1.04 1.65 -1.08
C ASN A 108 1.00 2.77 -0.01
N LEU A 109 1.96 2.79 0.93
CA LEU A 109 2.08 3.85 1.92
C LEU A 109 2.35 5.21 1.26
N LEU A 110 3.26 5.25 0.28
CA LEU A 110 3.59 6.47 -0.47
C LEU A 110 2.38 6.98 -1.26
N ASN A 111 1.64 6.09 -1.92
CA ASN A 111 0.41 6.46 -2.64
C ASN A 111 -0.64 7.02 -1.68
N GLY A 112 -0.82 6.40 -0.51
CA GLY A 112 -1.73 6.90 0.53
C GLY A 112 -1.38 8.31 1.02
N GLN A 113 -0.10 8.60 1.24
CA GLN A 113 0.36 9.94 1.62
C GLN A 113 0.09 10.98 0.51
N SER A 114 0.31 10.61 -0.75
CA SER A 114 0.01 11.48 -1.90
C SER A 114 -1.48 11.83 -1.96
N ILE A 115 -2.36 10.85 -1.80
CA ILE A 115 -3.81 11.05 -1.77
C ILE A 115 -4.22 12.02 -0.65
N GLN A 116 -3.69 11.83 0.57
CA GLN A 116 -3.98 12.71 1.71
C GLN A 116 -3.56 14.16 1.44
N LEU A 117 -2.37 14.37 0.87
CA LEU A 117 -1.88 15.70 0.52
C LEU A 117 -2.74 16.37 -0.55
N GLN A 118 -3.15 15.61 -1.58
CA GLN A 118 -4.02 16.11 -2.65
C GLN A 118 -5.40 16.52 -2.13
N GLN A 119 -5.99 15.71 -1.24
CA GLN A 119 -7.26 16.03 -0.58
C GLN A 119 -7.17 17.32 0.24
N ALA A 120 -6.12 17.46 1.07
CA ALA A 120 -5.90 18.67 1.86
C ALA A 120 -5.72 19.93 1.00
N THR A 121 -4.96 19.81 -0.09
CA THR A 121 -4.75 20.91 -1.04
C THR A 121 -6.04 21.31 -1.73
N THR A 122 -6.83 20.34 -2.18
CA THR A 122 -8.11 20.57 -2.85
C THR A 122 -9.13 21.20 -1.90
N ALA A 123 -9.23 20.70 -0.67
CA ALA A 123 -10.09 21.28 0.37
C ALA A 123 -9.71 22.74 0.67
N ASN A 124 -8.41 23.04 0.73
CA ASN A 124 -7.92 24.40 0.91
C ASN A 124 -8.28 25.32 -0.27
N GLN A 125 -8.15 24.82 -1.50
CA GLN A 125 -8.54 25.55 -2.72
C GLN A 125 -10.04 25.86 -2.74
N LEU A 126 -10.89 24.88 -2.45
CA LEU A 126 -12.34 25.07 -2.35
C LEU A 126 -12.69 26.09 -1.26
N ARG A 127 -12.05 26.00 -0.08
CA ARG A 127 -12.24 26.96 1.01
C ARG A 127 -11.91 28.40 0.59
N ILE A 128 -10.83 28.60 -0.18
CA ILE A 128 -10.46 29.92 -0.73
C ILE A 128 -11.52 30.41 -1.72
N LEU A 129 -11.97 29.56 -2.66
CA LEU A 129 -12.98 29.92 -3.65
C LEU A 129 -14.35 30.25 -3.03
N HIS A 130 -14.72 29.57 -1.95
CA HIS A 130 -15.95 29.83 -1.19
C HIS A 130 -15.85 30.98 -0.18
N GLY A 131 -14.73 31.72 -0.15
CA GLY A 131 -14.57 32.90 0.69
C GLY A 131 -14.38 32.63 2.19
N GLY A 132 -13.97 31.41 2.57
CA GLY A 132 -13.61 31.09 3.96
C GLY A 132 -12.33 31.82 4.40
N GLU A 133 -12.27 32.29 5.65
CA GLU A 133 -11.09 32.99 6.19
C GLU A 133 -9.81 32.15 5.97
N PRO A 134 -8.72 32.71 5.40
CA PRO A 134 -7.45 32.02 5.25
C PRO A 134 -6.95 31.53 6.62
N PRO A 135 -6.37 30.32 6.74
CA PRO A 135 -5.64 29.99 7.95
C PRO A 135 -4.57 31.05 8.15
N ALA A 136 -4.42 31.48 9.39
CA ALA A 136 -3.45 32.47 9.79
C ALA A 136 -2.07 32.09 9.23
N LEU A 137 -1.53 32.92 8.33
CA LEU A 137 -0.26 32.67 7.68
C LEU A 137 0.85 32.71 8.72
N TYR A 138 1.81 31.81 8.57
CA TYR A 138 3.03 31.78 9.37
C TYR A 138 3.87 33.00 8.99
N ASN A 139 4.08 33.93 9.93
CA ASN A 139 5.10 34.96 9.74
C ASN A 139 6.50 34.35 9.93
N ALA A 140 7.54 35.07 9.51
CA ALA A 140 8.94 34.64 9.66
C ALA A 140 9.41 34.43 11.12
N GLN A 141 8.52 34.61 12.10
CA GLN A 141 8.75 34.47 13.55
C GLN A 141 7.92 33.32 14.16
N GLY A 142 7.17 32.57 13.36
CA GLY A 142 6.45 31.38 13.79
C GLY A 142 5.16 31.58 14.58
N SER A 143 4.53 32.75 14.48
CA SER A 143 3.19 32.99 15.04
C SER A 143 2.11 33.05 13.96
N THR A 144 0.91 32.55 14.31
CA THR A 144 -0.28 32.59 13.47
C THR A 144 -0.94 33.97 13.56
N SER A 145 -0.82 34.81 12.53
CA SER A 145 -1.53 36.10 12.50
C SER A 145 -2.87 35.98 11.78
N ARG A 146 -3.98 36.30 12.47
CA ARG A 146 -5.28 36.51 11.81
C ARG A 146 -5.16 37.74 10.92
N LEU A 147 -5.45 37.59 9.62
CA LEU A 147 -5.60 38.71 8.70
C LEU A 147 -6.80 39.56 9.16
N VAL A 148 -6.54 40.60 9.94
CA VAL A 148 -7.56 41.59 10.32
C VAL A 148 -7.98 42.32 9.06
N LYS A 149 -9.23 42.10 8.66
CA LYS A 149 -9.87 42.79 7.53
C LYS A 149 -9.91 44.30 7.83
N PRO A 150 -9.37 45.18 6.96
CA PRO A 150 -9.40 46.62 7.23
C PRO A 150 -10.85 47.11 7.12
N SER A 151 -11.36 47.68 8.22
CA SER A 151 -12.68 48.32 8.23
C SER A 151 -12.59 49.68 7.54
N THR A 152 -13.46 49.91 6.57
CA THR A 152 -13.66 51.22 5.94
C THR A 152 -14.27 52.17 6.97
N ARG A 153 -13.50 53.15 7.44
CA ARG A 153 -14.03 54.30 8.19
C ARG A 153 -14.71 55.25 7.20
N SER A 154 -16.04 55.23 7.16
CA SER A 154 -16.82 56.34 6.63
C SER A 154 -16.76 57.50 7.62
N GLN A 155 -16.21 58.64 7.19
CA GLN A 155 -16.34 59.91 7.89
C GLN A 155 -17.71 60.52 7.54
N ALA A 156 -18.43 61.00 8.55
CA ALA A 156 -19.55 61.93 8.45
C ALA A 156 -19.37 62.99 9.55
#